data_AF-A0AB38WZG9-F1
#
_entry.id   AF-A0AB38WZG9-F1
#
_cell.length_a   1.000
_cell.length_b   1.000
_cell.length_c   1.000
_cell.angle_alpha   90.00
_cell.angle_beta   90.00
_cell.angle_gamma   90.00
#
_symmetry.space_group_name_H-M   'P 1'
#
loop_
_entity.id
_entity.type
_entity.pdbx_description
1 polymer ?
#
loop_
_entity_poly.entity_id
_entity_poly.type
_entity_poly.pdbx_seq_one_letter_code
_entity_poly.pdbx_strand_id
1 'polypeptide(L)' 'MRRIFLAAALLALVAWIAGYIWISGLACAFGSPNGRCVFPMPWDMRGEDLMILVLFPAALVATLLVLARISGRRSQNSDN' A
#
# COMPACT_ATOMS: atom_id res chain seq x y z
N MET A 1 5.91 9.19 19.41
CA MET A 1 6.55 8.57 18.23
C MET A 1 5.71 7.45 17.61
N ARG A 2 5.40 6.35 18.32
CA ARG A 2 4.62 5.21 17.78
C ARG A 2 3.29 5.56 17.07
N ARG A 3 2.50 6.49 17.61
CA ARG A 3 1.21 6.91 17.02
C ARG A 3 1.37 7.58 15.66
N ILE A 4 2.47 8.31 15.45
CA ILE A 4 2.78 9.00 14.19
C ILE A 4 3.11 7.98 13.10
N PHE A 5 3.92 6.96 13.42
CA PHE A 5 4.21 5.88 12.47
C PHE A 5 2.98 5.05 12.10
N LEU A 6 2.06 4.81 13.05
CA LEU A 6 0.79 4.14 12.77
C LEU A 6 -0.14 4.98 11.89
N ALA A 7 -0.25 6.28 12.17
CA ALA A 7 -1.01 7.21 11.33
C ALA A 7 -0.42 7.29 9.91
N ALA A 8 0.90 7.35 9.79
CA ALA A 8 1.59 7.33 8.49
C ALA A 8 1.36 6.00 7.74
N ALA A 9 1.41 4.85 8.43
CA ALA A 9 1.13 3.55 7.82
C ALA A 9 -0.33 3.45 7.33
N LEU A 10 -1.29 3.97 8.10
CA LEU A 10 -2.70 4.05 7.70
C LEU A 10 -2.88 4.95 6.47
N LEU A 11 -2.29 6.15 6.47
CA LEU A 11 -2.34 7.05 5.32
C LEU A 11 -1.72 6.43 4.07
N ALA A 12 -0.58 5.73 4.21
CA ALA A 12 0.05 5.00 3.12
C ALA A 12 -0.85 3.88 2.57
N LEU A 13 -1.54 3.15 3.45
CA LEU A 13 -2.51 2.12 3.07
C LEU A 13 -3.70 2.70 2.29
N VAL A 14 -4.27 3.81 2.78
CA VAL A 14 -5.39 4.49 2.13
C VAL A 14 -4.98 5.05 0.78
N ALA A 15 -3.81 5.71 0.71
CA ALA A 15 -3.25 6.22 -0.53
C ALA A 15 -2.98 5.10 -1.54
N TRP A 16 -2.50 3.94 -1.07
CA TRP A 16 -2.29 2.77 -1.91
C TRP A 16 -3.60 2.24 -2.51
N ILE A 17 -4.64 2.06 -1.69
CA ILE A 17 -5.96 1.59 -2.16
C ILE A 17 -6.56 2.59 -3.17
N ALA A 18 -6.50 3.88 -2.86
CA ALA A 18 -6.99 4.93 -3.76
C ALA A 18 -6.22 4.94 -5.10
N GLY A 19 -4.89 4.84 -5.05
CA GLY A 19 -4.04 4.78 -6.24
C GLY A 19 -4.31 3.54 -7.09
N TYR A 20 -4.48 2.37 -6.45
CA TYR A 20 -4.81 1.12 -7.13
C TYR A 20 -6.14 1.22 -7.91
N ILE A 21 -7.18 1.73 -7.25
CA ILE A 21 -8.51 1.93 -7.88
C ILE A 21 -8.42 2.94 -9.01
N TRP A 22 -7.70 4.04 -8.81
CA TRP A 22 -7.54 5.09 -9.80
C TRP A 22 -6.83 4.60 -11.07
N ILE A 23 -5.68 3.93 -10.92
CA ILE A 23 -4.91 3.40 -12.06
C ILE A 23 -5.72 2.32 -12.78
N SER A 24 -6.36 1.42 -12.04
CA SER A 24 -7.20 0.37 -12.64
C SER A 24 -8.42 0.96 -13.35
N GLY A 25 -9.00 2.04 -12.82
CA GLY A 25 -10.10 2.77 -13.44
C GLY A 25 -9.68 3.46 -14.74
N LEU A 26 -8.51 4.09 -14.77
CA LEU A 26 -7.93 4.65 -16.00
C LEU A 26 -7.63 3.56 -17.03
N ALA A 27 -7.02 2.45 -16.60
CA ALA A 27 -6.77 1.30 -17.48
C ALA A 27 -8.08 0.76 -18.07
N CYS A 28 -9.16 0.75 -17.30
CA CYS A 28 -10.49 0.38 -17.81
C CYS A 28 -11.08 1.37 -18.81
N ALA A 29 -10.93 2.66 -18.55
CA ALA A 29 -11.46 3.71 -19.42
C ALA A 29 -10.74 3.75 -20.78
N PHE A 30 -9.45 3.40 -20.82
CA PHE A 30 -8.63 3.50 -22.04
C PHE A 30 -8.31 2.15 -22.69
N GLY A 31 -8.51 1.01 -22.00
CA GLY A 31 -8.04 -0.31 -22.45
C GLY A 31 -9.10 -1.25 -23.02
N SER A 32 -10.40 -1.01 -22.85
CA SER A 32 -11.44 -1.96 -23.27
C SER A 32 -12.47 -1.33 -24.24
N PRO A 33 -12.42 -1.65 -25.55
CA PRO A 33 -13.44 -1.20 -26.50
C PRO A 33 -14.81 -1.90 -26.31
N ASN A 34 -14.88 -2.98 -25.51
CA ASN A 34 -16.09 -3.79 -25.34
C ASN A 34 -16.86 -3.52 -24.03
N GLY A 35 -16.49 -2.49 -23.26
CA GLY A 35 -17.24 -2.04 -22.06
C GLY A 35 -17.30 -3.02 -20.87
N ARG A 36 -16.77 -4.24 -21.04
CA ARG A 36 -16.57 -5.20 -19.95
C ARG A 36 -15.15 -5.08 -19.47
N CYS A 37 -14.97 -4.28 -18.44
CA CYS A 37 -13.68 -4.15 -17.79
C CYS A 37 -13.73 -4.82 -16.42
N VAL A 38 -12.96 -5.88 -16.27
CA VAL A 38 -12.81 -6.62 -15.03
C VAL A 38 -11.54 -6.10 -14.37
N PHE A 39 -11.67 -5.57 -13.15
CA PHE A 39 -10.51 -5.16 -12.36
C PHE A 39 -9.62 -6.38 -12.13
N PRO A 40 -8.37 -6.38 -12.64
CA PRO A 40 -7.46 -7.46 -12.35
C PRO A 40 -7.22 -7.48 -10.85
N MET A 41 -7.33 -8.66 -10.25
CA MET A 41 -7.04 -8.82 -8.83
C MET A 41 -5.53 -8.67 -8.61
N PRO A 42 -5.07 -8.17 -7.45
CA PRO A 42 -3.65 -7.90 -7.22
C PRO A 42 -2.75 -9.14 -7.36
N TRP A 43 -3.31 -10.34 -7.18
CA TRP A 43 -2.63 -11.62 -7.37
C TRP A 43 -2.63 -12.14 -8.82
N ASP A 44 -3.43 -11.54 -9.69
CA ASP A 44 -3.44 -11.80 -11.14
C ASP A 44 -2.50 -10.86 -11.91
N MET A 45 -2.03 -9.78 -11.26
CA MET A 45 -1.04 -8.86 -11.82
C MET A 45 0.31 -9.58 -12.01
N ARG A 46 0.99 -9.35 -13.14
CA ARG A 46 2.32 -9.92 -13.42
C ARG A 46 3.30 -8.87 -13.91
N GLY A 47 4.58 -9.13 -13.72
CA GLY A 47 5.66 -8.28 -14.20
C GLY A 47 5.82 -6.98 -13.40
N GLU A 48 5.99 -5.87 -14.11
CA GLU A 48 6.33 -4.56 -13.55
C GLU A 48 5.17 -3.93 -12.76
N ASP A 49 3.94 -4.15 -13.22
CA ASP A 49 2.72 -3.66 -12.55
C ASP A 49 2.53 -4.28 -11.17
N LEU A 50 2.84 -5.58 -11.00
CA LEU A 50 2.82 -6.22 -9.68
C LEU A 50 3.86 -5.57 -8.74
N MET A 51 5.05 -5.26 -9.25
CA MET A 51 6.10 -4.64 -8.43
C MET A 51 5.68 -3.26 -7.95
N ILE A 52 5.23 -2.41 -8.87
CA ILE A 52 4.91 -1.01 -8.60
C ILE A 52 3.60 -0.88 -7.82
N LEU A 53 2.54 -1.59 -8.26
CA LEU A 53 1.23 -1.44 -7.66
C LEU A 53 1.01 -2.30 -6.42
N VAL A 54 1.86 -3.28 -6.10
CA VAL A 54 1.61 -4.17 -4.95
C VAL A 54 2.84 -4.29 -4.04
N LEU A 55 3.99 -4.71 -4.58
CA LEU A 55 5.17 -5.01 -3.76
C LEU A 55 5.79 -3.77 -3.11
N PHE A 56 6.04 -2.70 -3.88
CA PHE A 56 6.58 -1.44 -3.34
C PHE A 56 5.72 -0.82 -2.23
N PRO A 57 4.41 -0.60 -2.44
CA PRO A 57 3.55 -0.03 -1.39
C PRO A 57 3.41 -0.97 -0.19
N ALA A 58 3.32 -2.30 -0.40
CA ALA A 58 3.30 -3.25 0.71
C ALA A 58 4.60 -3.23 1.52
N ALA A 59 5.76 -3.15 0.85
CA ALA A 59 7.06 -3.03 1.51
C ALA A 59 7.17 -1.73 2.31
N LEU A 60 6.66 -0.62 1.79
CA LEU A 60 6.65 0.67 2.47
C LEU A 60 5.80 0.61 3.76
N VAL A 61 4.59 0.05 3.69
CA VAL A 61 3.71 -0.14 4.86
C VAL A 61 4.36 -1.08 5.88
N ALA A 62 4.96 -2.19 5.43
CA ALA A 62 5.66 -3.13 6.30
C ALA A 62 6.84 -2.46 7.04
N THR A 63 7.62 -1.64 6.33
CA THR A 63 8.75 -0.90 6.91
C THR A 63 8.27 0.08 7.98
N LEU A 64 7.18 0.82 7.71
CA LEU A 64 6.57 1.74 8.69
C LEU A 64 6.03 0.99 9.92
N LEU A 65 5.45 -0.19 9.75
CA LEU A 65 4.98 -1.02 10.85
C LEU A 65 6.15 -1.57 11.70
N VAL A 66 7.24 -2.01 11.06
CA VAL A 66 8.46 -2.46 11.75
C VAL A 66 9.05 -1.30 12.56
N LEU A 67 9.16 -0.11 11.97
CA LEU A 67 9.62 1.09 12.67
C LEU A 67 8.69 1.47 13.83
N ALA A 68 7.38 1.36 13.66
CA ALA A 68 6.41 1.57 14.74
C ALA A 68 6.60 0.58 15.90
N ARG A 69 6.88 -0.70 15.59
CA ARG A 69 7.14 -1.75 16.60
C ARG A 69 8.44 -1.49 17.36
N ILE A 70 9.52 -1.15 16.66
CA ILE A 70 10.82 -0.85 17.29
C ILE A 70 10.73 0.42 18.15
N SER A 71 10.07 1.47 17.64
CA SER A 71 9.83 2.71 18.39
C SER A 71 9.00 2.47 19.66
N GLY A 72 8.01 1.57 19.61
CA GLY A 72 7.22 1.18 20.77
C GLY A 72 8.04 0.49 21.86
N ARG A 73 8.97 -0.41 21.47
CA ARG A 73 9.87 -1.10 22.43
C ARG A 73 10.87 -0.14 23.07
N ARG A 74 11.42 0.79 22.29
CA ARG A 74 12.41 1.75 22.80
C ARG A 74 11.82 2.72 23.83
N SER A 75 10.55 3.08 23.68
CA SER A 75 9.84 3.92 24.65
C SER A 75 9.57 3.22 25.97
N GLN A 76 9.48 1.87 25.99
CA GLN A 76 9.21 1.09 27.19
C GLN A 76 10.49 0.82 28.01
N ASN A 77 11.65 0.75 27.34
CA ASN A 77 12.94 0.47 27.97
C ASN A 77 13.65 1.71 28.54
N SER A 78 13.10 2.90 28.34
CA SER A 78 13.66 4.17 28.87
C SER A 78 12.94 4.65 30.15
N ASP A 79 11.89 3.94 30.57
CA ASP A 79 11.07 4.21 31.77
C ASP A 79 11.34 3.19 32.90
N ASN A 80 12.38 2.36 32.74
CA ASN A 80 12.82 1.33 33.70
C ASN A 80 14.28 1.60 34.10
#